data_AF-A0A1V5VFL4-F1
#
_entry.id   AF-A0A1V5VFL4-F1
#
_cell.length_a   1.000
_cell.length_b   1.000
_cell.length_c   1.000
_cell.angle_alpha   90.00
_cell.angle_beta   90.00
_cell.angle_gamma   90.00
#
_symmetry.space_group_name_H-M   'P 1'
#
loop_
_entity.id
_entity.type
_entity.pdbx_description
1 polymer ?
#
loop_
_entity_poly.entity_id
_entity_poly.type
_entity_poly.pdbx_seq_one_letter_code
_entity_poly.pdbx_strand_id
1 'polypeptide(L)'
;MVKLAFSNNDASLYFFPCGQKGHFFYGNEILAADEIENVFDYKTQHEGTGYAKLSFHESGQVHVVCHDSPRTNPLRTSPLKDWRGKHMATVTSDIKALSRQNGLLRENGSRKDIVIDVADEVKSVRLSFYCNGKLPLFIDDPMNGFIVMRRTSTTSPIYVGYKVFAQKALDESEDGCSVLIIAGWKAFSENNQKEDFVFIYSE
;
A
#
# COMPACT_ATOMS: atom_id res chain seq x y z
N MET A 1 8.53 3.01 -12.50
CA MET A 1 9.15 2.30 -11.36
C MET A 1 8.36 2.60 -10.10
N VAL A 2 7.76 1.59 -9.46
CA VAL A 2 7.09 1.77 -8.16
C VAL A 2 8.09 1.43 -7.06
N LYS A 3 8.25 2.33 -6.08
CA LYS A 3 9.14 2.12 -4.93
C LYS A 3 8.36 1.61 -3.72
N LEU A 4 8.71 0.41 -3.28
CA LEU A 4 8.29 -0.15 -2.01
C LEU A 4 9.49 -0.14 -1.09
N ALA A 5 9.29 0.19 0.18
CA ALA A 5 10.34 -0.02 1.18
C ALA A 5 9.82 -0.85 2.33
N PHE A 6 10.69 -1.68 2.88
CA PHE A 6 10.40 -2.42 4.11
C PHE A 6 11.56 -2.27 5.09
N SER A 7 11.24 -2.49 6.36
CA SER A 7 12.20 -2.39 7.45
C SER A 7 12.19 -3.64 8.31
N ASN A 8 13.35 -4.27 8.44
CA ASN A 8 13.60 -5.38 9.34
C ASN A 8 13.80 -4.92 10.80
N ASN A 9 13.92 -3.62 11.08
CA ASN A 9 14.06 -3.15 12.46
C ASN A 9 12.75 -3.26 13.25
N ASP A 10 11.62 -3.03 12.58
CA ASP A 10 10.28 -2.96 13.15
C ASP A 10 9.28 -3.89 12.44
N ALA A 11 9.74 -4.68 11.46
CA ALA A 11 8.91 -5.55 10.61
C ALA A 11 7.72 -4.79 10.00
N SER A 12 8.02 -3.63 9.43
CA SER A 12 7.03 -2.75 8.81
C SER A 12 7.23 -2.65 7.30
N LEU A 13 6.12 -2.53 6.58
CA LEU A 13 6.06 -2.25 5.16
C LEU A 13 5.59 -0.82 4.93
N TYR A 14 6.23 -0.11 4.01
CA TYR A 14 5.94 1.27 3.70
C TYR A 14 5.71 1.45 2.20
N PHE A 15 4.61 2.09 1.87
CA PHE A 15 4.26 2.52 0.51
C PHE A 15 4.43 4.03 0.42
N PHE A 16 5.20 4.47 -0.56
CA PHE A 16 5.46 5.88 -0.84
C PHE A 16 4.86 6.22 -2.19
N PRO A 17 3.58 6.63 -2.26
CA PRO A 17 3.04 7.15 -3.50
C PRO A 17 3.86 8.38 -3.92
N CYS A 18 4.28 8.38 -5.18
CA CYS A 18 5.19 9.36 -5.74
C CYS A 18 4.50 10.03 -6.93
N GLY A 19 3.42 10.77 -6.67
CA GLY A 19 2.73 11.55 -7.71
C GLY A 19 3.54 12.78 -8.12
N GLN A 20 3.41 13.20 -9.38
CA GLN A 20 4.21 14.27 -9.96
C GLN A 20 3.98 15.63 -9.30
N LYS A 21 2.74 15.94 -8.88
CA LYS A 21 2.41 17.22 -8.24
C LYS A 21 2.74 17.26 -6.75
N GLY A 22 2.98 16.10 -6.14
CA GLY A 22 3.23 15.99 -4.69
C GLY A 22 2.05 16.46 -3.84
N HIS A 23 0.84 16.46 -4.39
CA HIS A 23 -0.40 16.83 -3.70
C HIS A 23 -1.25 15.57 -3.49
N PHE A 24 -1.64 15.32 -2.24
CA PHE A 24 -2.30 14.08 -1.85
C PHE A 24 -3.55 14.35 -1.05
N PHE A 25 -4.58 13.58 -1.38
CA PHE A 25 -5.76 13.38 -0.57
C PHE A 25 -5.63 12.04 0.15
N TYR A 26 -5.98 11.99 1.42
CA TYR A 26 -5.85 10.76 2.18
C TYR A 26 -6.83 10.73 3.35
N GLY A 27 -7.05 9.53 3.87
CA GLY A 27 -8.04 9.35 4.91
C GLY A 27 -8.40 7.91 5.15
N ASN A 28 -9.49 7.72 5.89
CA ASN A 28 -10.07 6.43 6.22
C ASN A 28 -11.56 6.47 5.86
N GLU A 29 -12.05 5.44 5.18
CA GLU A 29 -13.45 5.34 4.77
C GLU A 29 -14.04 4.02 5.29
N ILE A 30 -15.36 3.97 5.45
CA ILE A 30 -16.08 2.81 5.95
C ILE A 30 -17.05 2.33 4.87
N LEU A 31 -16.80 1.15 4.31
CA LEU A 31 -17.78 0.44 3.47
C LEU A 31 -18.83 -0.22 4.35
N ALA A 32 -20.10 -0.10 4.00
CA ALA A 32 -21.15 -0.91 4.60
C ALA A 32 -21.06 -2.38 4.14
N ALA A 33 -21.76 -3.28 4.82
CA ALA A 33 -21.58 -4.73 4.69
C ALA A 33 -21.99 -5.29 3.35
N ASP A 34 -23.09 -4.73 2.90
CA ASP A 34 -23.86 -5.06 1.72
C ASP A 34 -23.45 -4.17 0.56
N GLU A 35 -22.56 -3.21 0.83
CA GLU A 35 -21.99 -2.32 -0.16
C GLU A 35 -20.87 -3.02 -0.92
N ILE A 36 -21.20 -3.47 -2.12
CA ILE A 36 -20.26 -4.08 -3.06
C ILE A 36 -19.51 -3.05 -3.91
N GLU A 37 -20.01 -1.82 -3.96
CA GLU A 37 -19.46 -0.70 -4.73
C GLU A 37 -19.74 0.60 -3.97
N ASN A 38 -18.73 1.47 -3.88
CA ASN A 38 -18.85 2.79 -3.29
C ASN A 38 -18.14 3.82 -4.19
N VAL A 39 -18.76 4.98 -4.38
CA VAL A 39 -18.16 6.13 -5.06
C VAL A 39 -17.60 7.05 -4.00
N PHE A 40 -16.27 7.13 -3.96
CA PHE A 40 -15.57 7.85 -2.91
C PHE A 40 -15.08 9.22 -3.40
N ASP A 41 -15.45 10.29 -2.69
CA ASP A 41 -14.92 11.64 -2.92
C ASP A 41 -13.68 11.88 -2.05
N TYR A 42 -12.50 11.70 -2.66
CA TYR A 42 -11.20 11.90 -2.04
C TYR A 42 -11.00 13.28 -1.41
N LYS A 43 -11.71 14.31 -1.88
CA LYS A 43 -11.50 15.71 -1.45
C LYS A 43 -12.11 16.05 -0.09
N THR A 44 -12.84 15.13 0.51
CA THR A 44 -13.65 15.39 1.71
C THR A 44 -12.97 15.11 3.04
N GLN A 45 -11.76 14.52 3.05
CA GLN A 45 -11.08 14.09 4.27
C GLN A 45 -9.88 14.97 4.63
N HIS A 46 -8.69 14.58 4.22
CA HIS A 46 -7.46 15.32 4.49
C HIS A 46 -6.70 15.56 3.20
N GLU A 47 -6.05 16.71 3.13
CA GLU A 47 -5.11 17.07 2.08
C GLU A 47 -3.72 17.31 2.65
N GLY A 48 -2.69 17.13 1.82
CA GLY A 48 -1.32 17.37 2.20
C GLY A 48 -0.39 17.44 1.00
N THR A 49 0.70 18.18 1.17
CA THR A 49 1.76 18.33 0.17
C THR A 49 3.02 17.57 0.55
N GLY A 50 3.89 17.31 -0.42
CA GLY A 50 5.22 16.73 -0.21
C GLY A 50 5.26 15.23 -0.51
N TYR A 51 5.48 14.39 0.50
CA TYR A 51 5.42 12.94 0.35
C TYR A 51 4.31 12.38 1.26
N ALA A 52 3.51 11.48 0.71
CA ALA A 52 2.63 10.64 1.53
C ALA A 52 3.32 9.29 1.80
N LYS A 53 2.98 8.69 2.94
CA LYS A 53 3.50 7.40 3.37
C LYS A 53 2.40 6.60 4.04
N LEU A 54 2.01 5.49 3.42
CA LEU A 54 1.20 4.47 4.04
C LEU A 54 2.11 3.45 4.72
N SER A 55 1.85 3.12 5.98
CA SER A 55 2.67 2.19 6.76
C SER A 55 1.84 1.06 7.34
N PHE A 56 2.26 -0.18 7.13
CA PHE A 56 1.78 -1.37 7.83
C PHE A 56 2.81 -1.80 8.85
N HIS A 57 2.42 -1.81 10.12
CA HIS A 57 3.28 -2.22 11.22
C HIS A 57 3.03 -3.67 11.58
N GLU A 58 4.05 -4.36 12.08
CA GLU A 58 3.96 -5.74 12.59
C GLU A 58 2.75 -5.96 13.50
N SER A 59 2.43 -4.96 14.34
CA SER A 59 1.33 -4.95 15.30
C SER A 59 -0.07 -4.92 14.66
N GLY A 60 -0.17 -4.74 13.34
CA GLY A 60 -1.44 -4.58 12.61
C GLY A 60 -1.92 -3.13 12.53
N GLN A 61 -1.16 -2.16 13.05
CA GLN A 61 -1.47 -0.74 12.86
C GLN A 61 -1.18 -0.31 11.42
N VAL A 62 -2.16 0.35 10.80
CA VAL A 62 -2.08 0.92 9.46
C VAL A 62 -2.38 2.41 9.53
N HIS A 63 -1.59 3.24 8.87
CA HIS A 63 -1.84 4.69 8.84
C HIS A 63 -1.15 5.35 7.66
N VAL A 64 -1.70 6.50 7.29
CA VAL A 64 -1.12 7.48 6.37
C VAL A 64 -0.51 8.65 7.13
N VAL A 65 0.64 9.11 6.67
CA VAL A 65 1.27 10.38 7.04
C VAL A 65 1.63 11.14 5.77
N CYS A 66 1.30 12.43 5.71
CA CYS A 66 1.90 13.40 4.78
C CYS A 66 2.89 14.28 5.53
N HIS A 67 3.97 14.72 4.86
CA HIS A 67 5.11 15.46 5.46
C HIS A 67 4.67 16.54 6.46
N ASP A 68 3.70 17.38 6.07
CA ASP A 68 3.27 18.57 6.82
C ASP A 68 1.86 18.45 7.40
N SER A 69 1.28 17.26 7.40
CA SER A 69 -0.11 17.05 7.79
C SER A 69 -0.23 16.10 8.99
N PRO A 70 -1.28 16.26 9.82
CA PRO A 70 -1.51 15.36 10.93
C PRO A 70 -1.65 13.90 10.46
N ARG A 71 -1.02 12.99 11.21
CA ARG A 71 -1.14 11.55 10.96
C ARG A 71 -2.60 11.12 11.12
N THR A 72 -3.10 10.33 10.17
CA THR A 72 -4.41 9.66 10.31
C THR A 72 -4.47 8.82 11.57
N ASN A 73 -5.66 8.75 12.21
CA ASN A 73 -5.88 7.79 13.27
C ASN A 73 -5.58 6.37 12.75
N PRO A 74 -4.80 5.55 13.48
CA PRO A 74 -4.36 4.28 12.98
C PRO A 74 -5.56 3.33 12.86
N LEU A 75 -5.75 2.80 11.66
CA LEU A 75 -6.63 1.68 11.46
C LEU A 75 -5.96 0.42 12.01
N ARG A 76 -6.71 -0.38 12.77
CA ARG A 76 -6.20 -1.60 13.40
C ARG A 76 -6.69 -2.84 12.66
N THR A 77 -5.75 -3.54 12.06
CA THR A 77 -5.94 -4.88 11.49
C THR A 77 -5.41 -5.93 12.47
N SER A 78 -5.56 -7.23 12.15
CA SER A 78 -4.85 -8.27 12.89
C SER A 78 -3.32 -8.10 12.76
N PRO A 79 -2.53 -8.40 13.80
CA PRO A 79 -1.06 -8.38 13.69
C PRO A 79 -0.58 -9.19 12.48
N LEU A 80 0.42 -8.69 11.75
CA LEU A 80 0.83 -9.27 10.46
C LEU A 80 1.25 -10.75 10.58
N LYS A 81 1.80 -11.15 11.73
CA LYS A 81 2.12 -12.56 12.06
C LYS A 81 0.90 -13.50 12.04
N ASP A 82 -0.30 -12.96 12.20
CA ASP A 82 -1.55 -13.73 12.26
C ASP A 82 -2.21 -13.90 10.89
N TRP A 83 -1.72 -13.18 9.88
CA TRP A 83 -2.22 -13.28 8.51
C TRP A 83 -1.86 -14.62 7.87
N ARG A 84 -2.72 -15.11 6.96
CA ARG A 84 -2.63 -16.44 6.34
C ARG A 84 -2.78 -16.35 4.82
N GLY A 85 -1.91 -15.58 4.18
CA GLY A 85 -1.89 -15.44 2.72
C GLY A 85 -2.98 -14.51 2.17
N LYS A 86 -3.55 -13.64 3.02
CA LYS A 86 -4.68 -12.76 2.68
C LYS A 86 -4.21 -11.47 2.04
N HIS A 87 -5.10 -10.85 1.24
CA HIS A 87 -4.89 -9.56 0.61
C HIS A 87 -4.82 -8.42 1.63
N MET A 88 -3.75 -7.64 1.55
CA MET A 88 -3.35 -6.63 2.54
C MET A 88 -3.43 -5.19 2.01
N ALA A 89 -3.13 -4.97 0.73
CA ALA A 89 -3.23 -3.66 0.10
C ALA A 89 -3.28 -3.79 -1.42
N THR A 90 -3.93 -2.82 -2.08
CA THR A 90 -3.82 -2.60 -3.53
C THR A 90 -3.26 -1.21 -3.77
N VAL A 91 -2.22 -1.13 -4.59
CA VAL A 91 -1.65 0.12 -5.10
C VAL A 91 -1.89 0.16 -6.59
N THR A 92 -2.45 1.26 -7.06
CA THR A 92 -2.82 1.48 -8.44
C THR A 92 -2.17 2.80 -8.87
N SER A 93 -1.47 2.82 -10.00
CA SER A 93 -0.75 4.00 -10.44
C SER A 93 -0.55 4.04 -11.94
N ASP A 94 -0.74 5.22 -12.52
CA ASP A 94 -0.28 5.51 -13.86
C ASP A 94 1.25 5.63 -13.88
N ILE A 95 1.90 5.00 -14.86
CA ILE A 95 3.37 4.92 -14.95
C ILE A 95 3.99 6.28 -15.21
N LYS A 96 3.32 7.13 -15.99
CA LYS A 96 3.74 8.52 -16.24
C LYS A 96 3.72 9.37 -14.96
N ALA A 97 2.81 9.08 -14.03
CA ALA A 97 2.65 9.82 -12.79
C ALA A 97 3.70 9.46 -11.73
N LEU A 98 4.38 8.32 -11.88
CA LEU A 98 5.45 7.90 -10.97
C LEU A 98 6.70 8.74 -11.22
N SER A 99 7.11 9.52 -10.22
CA SER A 99 8.39 10.24 -10.32
C SER A 99 9.54 9.23 -10.49
N ARG A 100 10.35 9.45 -11.55
CA ARG A 100 11.59 8.69 -11.74
C ARG A 100 12.52 9.05 -10.60
N GLN A 101 12.63 8.17 -9.60
CA GLN A 101 13.59 8.40 -8.53
C GLN A 101 15.00 8.23 -9.08
N ASN A 102 15.78 9.31 -9.04
CA ASN A 102 17.20 9.34 -9.41
C ASN A 102 18.12 9.00 -8.20
N GLY A 103 17.58 8.37 -7.16
CA GLY A 103 18.31 8.03 -5.94
C GLY A 103 18.90 6.61 -5.99
N LEU A 104 19.98 6.39 -5.23
CA LEU A 104 20.53 5.05 -5.03
C LEU A 104 19.50 4.14 -4.35
N LEU A 105 19.24 2.98 -4.96
CA LEU A 105 18.40 1.93 -4.39
C LEU A 105 19.08 1.35 -3.16
N ARG A 106 18.33 1.19 -2.07
CA ARG A 106 18.82 0.52 -0.87
C ARG A 106 18.65 -0.99 -1.04
N GLU A 107 19.71 -1.67 -1.49
CA GLU A 107 19.69 -3.12 -1.65
C GLU A 107 20.11 -3.86 -0.36
N ASN A 108 20.91 -3.19 0.47
CA ASN A 108 21.54 -3.75 1.66
C ASN A 108 21.09 -3.05 2.96
N GLY A 109 21.24 -3.76 4.08
CA GLY A 109 20.89 -3.26 5.41
C GLY A 109 19.47 -3.61 5.85
N SER A 110 19.02 -2.97 6.93
CA SER A 110 17.71 -3.24 7.54
C SER A 110 16.55 -2.58 6.80
N ARG A 111 16.81 -1.55 6.00
CA ARG A 111 15.83 -0.91 5.11
C ARG A 111 16.19 -1.24 3.68
N LYS A 112 15.24 -1.81 2.95
CA LYS A 112 15.45 -2.23 1.56
C LYS A 112 14.38 -1.66 0.65
N ASP A 113 14.79 -1.34 -0.56
CA ASP A 113 13.93 -0.88 -1.64
C ASP A 113 13.67 -2.03 -2.62
N ILE A 114 12.45 -2.10 -3.16
CA ILE A 114 12.09 -3.04 -4.22
C ILE A 114 11.70 -2.25 -5.45
N VAL A 115 12.27 -2.66 -6.57
CA VAL A 115 11.95 -2.17 -7.90
C VAL A 115 11.07 -3.19 -8.59
N ILE A 116 9.95 -2.72 -9.11
CA ILE A 116 9.07 -3.51 -9.98
C ILE A 116 9.24 -2.94 -11.39
N ASP A 117 9.81 -3.76 -12.25
CA ASP A 117 9.98 -3.45 -13.67
C ASP A 117 8.65 -3.56 -14.40
N VAL A 118 8.40 -2.60 -15.28
CA VAL A 118 7.16 -2.45 -16.02
C VAL A 118 7.55 -2.16 -17.47
N ALA A 119 6.94 -2.88 -18.41
CA ALA A 119 7.21 -2.70 -19.83
C ALA A 119 6.77 -1.31 -20.31
N ASP A 120 7.45 -0.77 -21.31
CA ASP A 120 7.29 0.62 -21.77
C ASP A 120 5.88 0.92 -22.30
N GLU A 121 5.18 -0.09 -22.82
CA GLU A 121 3.81 0.01 -23.33
C GLU A 121 2.74 0.10 -22.23
N VAL A 122 3.09 -0.23 -20.98
CA VAL A 122 2.14 -0.26 -19.87
C VAL A 122 1.89 1.17 -19.38
N LYS A 123 0.65 1.62 -19.53
CA LYS A 123 0.24 2.97 -19.09
C LYS A 123 0.01 3.06 -17.59
N SER A 124 -0.49 1.98 -16.98
CA SER A 124 -0.87 1.92 -15.57
C SER A 124 -0.68 0.53 -15.02
N VAL A 125 -0.39 0.45 -13.72
CA VAL A 125 -0.19 -0.80 -13.00
C VAL A 125 -1.09 -0.89 -11.77
N ARG A 126 -1.55 -2.10 -11.50
CA ARG A 126 -2.17 -2.50 -10.24
C ARG A 126 -1.27 -3.51 -9.55
N LEU A 127 -0.92 -3.20 -8.32
CA LEU A 127 -0.10 -4.00 -7.44
C LEU A 127 -0.95 -4.48 -6.27
N SER A 128 -1.11 -5.79 -6.13
CA SER A 128 -1.83 -6.38 -5.01
C SER A 128 -0.83 -7.06 -4.07
N PHE A 129 -0.88 -6.71 -2.80
CA PHE A 129 0.00 -7.24 -1.76
C PHE A 129 -0.75 -8.21 -0.88
N TYR A 130 -0.10 -9.31 -0.52
CA TYR A 130 -0.64 -10.37 0.32
C TYR A 130 0.31 -10.61 1.48
N CYS A 131 -0.22 -10.88 2.67
CA CYS A 131 0.58 -11.12 3.87
C CYS A 131 0.35 -12.52 4.43
N ASN A 132 1.43 -13.20 4.79
CA ASN A 132 1.40 -14.45 5.53
C ASN A 132 2.48 -14.44 6.62
N GLY A 133 2.07 -14.63 7.87
CA GLY A 133 2.96 -14.65 9.03
C GLY A 133 3.59 -16.01 9.36
N LYS A 134 3.33 -17.05 8.56
CA LYS A 134 3.83 -18.42 8.80
C LYS A 134 4.70 -18.96 7.67
N LEU A 135 4.18 -18.92 6.45
CA LEU A 135 4.81 -19.55 5.27
C LEU A 135 4.68 -18.63 4.06
N PRO A 136 5.57 -18.73 3.05
CA PRO A 136 5.45 -17.98 1.79
C PRO A 136 4.39 -18.62 0.87
N LEU A 137 3.16 -18.77 1.37
CA LEU A 137 2.00 -19.30 0.63
C LEU A 137 0.87 -18.28 0.66
N PHE A 138 0.22 -18.06 -0.47
CA PHE A 138 -0.76 -16.98 -0.63
C PHE A 138 -2.04 -17.51 -1.29
N ILE A 139 -3.19 -16.92 -0.96
CA ILE A 139 -4.50 -17.40 -1.45
C ILE A 139 -4.56 -17.37 -2.98
N ASP A 140 -3.95 -16.35 -3.59
CA ASP A 140 -3.99 -16.15 -5.03
C ASP A 140 -2.71 -16.64 -5.73
N ASP A 141 -2.02 -17.67 -5.28
CA ASP A 141 -0.79 -18.13 -5.96
C ASP A 141 -1.00 -18.45 -7.46
N PRO A 142 0.02 -18.26 -8.34
CA PRO A 142 1.38 -17.83 -8.02
C PRO A 142 1.56 -16.31 -7.88
N MET A 143 2.48 -15.89 -7.00
CA MET A 143 2.92 -14.49 -6.88
C MET A 143 4.01 -14.13 -7.91
N ASN A 144 4.13 -12.85 -8.26
CA ASN A 144 5.27 -12.33 -9.04
C ASN A 144 6.57 -12.33 -8.21
N GLY A 145 6.45 -12.15 -6.90
CA GLY A 145 7.55 -12.22 -5.95
C GLY A 145 7.07 -12.05 -4.51
N PHE A 146 8.00 -12.16 -3.55
CA PHE A 146 7.69 -11.88 -2.15
C PHE A 146 8.88 -11.31 -1.38
N ILE A 147 8.55 -10.65 -0.28
CA ILE A 147 9.45 -10.01 0.67
C ILE A 147 9.47 -10.83 1.94
N VAL A 148 10.64 -10.99 2.54
CA VAL A 148 10.79 -11.61 3.86
C VAL A 148 11.22 -10.55 4.86
N MET A 149 10.32 -10.20 5.78
CA MET A 149 10.60 -9.29 6.89
C MET A 149 10.96 -10.10 8.13
N ARG A 150 12.10 -9.79 8.75
CA ARG A 150 12.58 -10.44 9.97
C ARG A 150 13.04 -9.40 10.97
N ARG A 151 12.31 -9.28 12.08
CA ARG A 151 12.72 -8.47 13.20
C ARG A 151 13.58 -9.30 14.15
N THR A 152 14.62 -8.70 14.71
CA THR A 152 15.52 -9.37 15.65
C THR A 152 14.79 -9.92 16.89
N SER A 153 13.70 -9.25 17.31
CA SER A 153 12.86 -9.68 18.43
C SER A 153 11.71 -10.63 18.06
N THR A 154 11.50 -10.92 16.77
CA THR A 154 10.45 -11.85 16.33
C THR A 154 11.00 -13.23 16.09
N THR A 155 10.30 -14.25 16.56
CA THR A 155 10.70 -15.66 16.37
C THR A 155 10.37 -16.20 14.98
N SER A 156 9.54 -15.51 14.20
CA SER A 156 9.10 -15.98 12.88
C SER A 156 9.09 -14.84 11.86
N PRO A 157 9.53 -15.09 10.61
CA PRO A 157 9.47 -14.11 9.53
C PRO A 157 8.03 -13.80 9.13
N ILE A 158 7.81 -12.60 8.62
CA ILE A 158 6.59 -12.22 7.90
C ILE A 158 6.89 -12.22 6.40
N TYR A 159 6.02 -12.86 5.63
CA TYR A 159 6.13 -12.94 4.18
C TYR A 159 5.09 -12.01 3.54
N VAL A 160 5.54 -11.14 2.65
CA VAL A 160 4.67 -10.26 1.87
C VAL A 160 4.81 -10.59 0.39
N GLY A 161 3.83 -11.27 -0.17
CA GLY A 161 3.74 -11.56 -1.60
C GLY A 161 3.18 -10.37 -2.36
N TYR A 162 3.54 -10.23 -3.63
CA TYR A 162 2.94 -9.23 -4.50
C TYR A 162 2.61 -9.79 -5.88
N LYS A 163 1.53 -9.25 -6.45
CA LYS A 163 1.13 -9.42 -7.84
C LYS A 163 1.14 -8.10 -8.58
N VAL A 164 1.48 -8.15 -9.86
CA VAL A 164 1.55 -7.01 -10.76
C VAL A 164 0.62 -7.27 -11.95
N PHE A 165 -0.27 -6.32 -12.21
CA PHE A 165 -1.16 -6.35 -13.36
C PHE A 165 -1.02 -5.07 -14.16
N ALA A 166 -0.86 -5.19 -15.48
CA ALA A 166 -1.08 -4.07 -16.37
C ALA A 166 -2.58 -3.76 -16.42
N GLN A 167 -2.94 -2.49 -16.49
CA GLN A 167 -4.32 -2.05 -16.62
C GLN A 167 -4.43 -0.80 -17.50
N LYS A 168 -5.67 -0.40 -17.81
CA LYS A 168 -5.94 0.87 -18.49
C LYS A 168 -5.46 2.04 -17.64
N ALA A 169 -5.14 3.16 -18.29
CA ALA A 169 -4.83 4.41 -17.59
C ALA A 169 -5.99 4.75 -16.64
N LEU A 170 -5.64 5.25 -15.46
CA LEU A 170 -6.61 5.63 -14.44
C LEU A 170 -7.27 6.96 -14.78
N ASP A 171 -6.48 7.87 -15.35
CA ASP A 171 -6.96 9.10 -15.94
C ASP A 171 -6.56 9.14 -17.43
N GLU A 172 -7.52 9.45 -18.30
CA GLU A 172 -7.27 9.66 -19.73
C GLU A 172 -6.83 11.10 -20.03
N SER A 173 -6.85 12.01 -19.05
CA SER A 173 -6.44 13.40 -19.20
C SER A 173 -4.92 13.56 -19.43
N GLU A 174 -4.54 14.56 -20.24
CA GLU A 174 -3.13 14.83 -20.56
C GLU A 174 -2.34 15.42 -19.37
N ASP A 175 -3.03 16.05 -18.41
CA ASP A 175 -2.47 16.58 -17.15
C ASP A 175 -2.25 15.50 -16.09
N GLY A 176 -2.35 14.24 -16.51
CA GLY A 176 -2.70 13.06 -15.74
C GLY A 176 -1.95 12.86 -14.43
N CYS A 177 -2.72 12.57 -13.39
CA CYS A 177 -2.23 11.99 -12.16
C CYS A 177 -3.31 11.14 -11.53
N SER A 178 -2.96 9.91 -11.13
CA SER A 178 -3.60 9.26 -10.01
C SER A 178 -2.73 8.11 -9.53
N VAL A 179 -2.20 8.25 -8.32
CA VAL A 179 -1.75 7.11 -7.52
C VAL A 179 -2.86 6.87 -6.50
N LEU A 180 -3.51 5.72 -6.57
CA LEU A 180 -4.50 5.28 -5.61
C LEU A 180 -3.95 4.11 -4.81
N ILE A 181 -3.86 4.26 -3.50
CA ILE A 181 -3.56 3.17 -2.59
C ILE A 181 -4.80 2.91 -1.75
N ILE A 182 -5.23 1.66 -1.66
CA ILE A 182 -6.30 1.19 -0.77
C ILE A 182 -5.74 0.08 0.10
N ALA A 183 -5.94 0.16 1.40
CA ALA A 183 -5.26 -0.68 2.36
C ALA A 183 -5.98 -0.81 3.69
N GLY A 184 -5.56 -1.82 4.47
CA GLY A 184 -5.83 -1.86 5.91
C GLY A 184 -7.30 -2.06 6.24
N TRP A 185 -7.83 -3.27 6.02
CA TRP A 185 -9.18 -3.65 6.40
C TRP A 185 -9.27 -4.03 7.88
N LYS A 186 -10.21 -3.44 8.62
CA LYS A 186 -10.41 -3.76 10.04
C LYS A 186 -11.04 -5.14 10.23
N ALA A 187 -10.29 -6.06 10.86
CA ALA A 187 -10.72 -7.44 11.05
C ALA A 187 -11.58 -7.69 12.32
N PHE A 188 -11.87 -6.66 13.12
CA PHE A 188 -12.36 -6.81 14.50
C PHE A 188 -13.63 -6.02 14.85
N SER A 189 -14.50 -5.67 13.90
CA SER A 189 -15.84 -5.22 14.32
C SER A 189 -16.67 -6.45 14.67
N GLU A 190 -17.06 -6.57 15.95
CA GLU A 190 -18.01 -7.58 16.45
C GLU A 190 -19.36 -7.56 15.71
N ASN A 191 -19.61 -6.49 14.95
CA ASN A 191 -20.61 -6.44 13.90
C ASN A 191 -19.93 -6.72 12.55
N ASN A 192 -20.02 -7.96 12.08
CA ASN A 192 -19.59 -8.42 10.76
C ASN A 192 -20.34 -7.69 9.65
N GLN A 193 -20.12 -6.39 9.42
CA GLN A 193 -20.85 -5.64 8.39
C GLN A 193 -20.20 -4.28 8.02
N LYS A 194 -18.97 -3.95 8.44
CA LYS A 194 -18.33 -2.70 8.01
C LYS A 194 -16.83 -2.87 7.81
N GLU A 195 -16.35 -2.53 6.63
CA GLU A 195 -14.93 -2.55 6.31
C GLU A 195 -14.38 -1.12 6.32
N ASP A 196 -13.72 -0.76 7.43
CA ASP A 196 -12.88 0.44 7.45
C ASP A 196 -11.64 0.16 6.58
N PHE A 197 -11.29 1.07 5.67
CA PHE A 197 -10.04 1.04 4.91
C PHE A 197 -9.38 2.41 4.88
N VAL A 198 -8.06 2.43 4.65
CA VAL A 198 -7.28 3.66 4.48
C VAL A 198 -6.94 3.85 3.01
N PHE A 199 -6.91 5.11 2.58
CA PHE A 199 -6.55 5.43 1.20
C PHE A 199 -5.55 6.58 1.10
N ILE A 200 -4.82 6.60 -0.01
CA ILE A 200 -4.08 7.76 -0.51
C ILE A 200 -4.41 7.92 -1.98
N TYR A 201 -4.78 9.13 -2.38
CA TYR A 201 -4.98 9.56 -3.74
C TYR A 201 -4.04 10.73 -4.04
N SER A 202 -3.41 10.75 -5.21
CA SER A 202 -2.58 11.88 -5.67
C SER A 202 -3.19 12.52 -6.88
N GLU A 203 -3.26 13.85 -6.88
CA GLU A 203 -3.51 14.66 -8.09
C GLU A 203 -2.21 15.12 -8.77
#